data_AF-A0A2E6HAT4-F1
#
_entry.id   AF-A0A2E6HAT4-F1
#
_cell.length_a   1.000
_cell.length_b   1.000
_cell.length_c   1.000
_cell.angle_alpha   90.00
_cell.angle_beta   90.00
_cell.angle_gamma   90.00
#
_symmetry.space_group_name_H-M   'P 1'
#
loop_
_entity.id
_entity.type
_entity.pdbx_description
1 polymer ?
#
loop_
_entity_poly.entity_id
_entity_poly.type
_entity_poly.pdbx_seq_one_letter_code
_entity_poly.pdbx_strand_id
1 'polypeptide(L)'
;MKTLLLSFIALVSFGANAFTLISQTAETYKDSNEIIINVASDGCSTGPSAEALLDLAMKAAEAYWNSVETANIQFKEGKVVAATAAGQDFSNFVDEARQVGINTVIIGCSTNMSATAAAVGGSGGADKARYGAVLMKDVAVNFNRGEEITMAILAHELGHVLGLGHSRHGLALMDSSGGAVGLNKLTQDDRDGATYLYPYGKSPSGCFNSLLSIDDISRPSDKKKDFLYSMLIGFILLITMKYLVQLFFSYYRNHGILMRKAHS
;
A
#
# COMPACT_ATOMS: atom_id res chain seq x y z
N MET A 1 -18.66 20.97 30.81
CA MET A 1 -18.88 20.86 29.35
C MET A 1 -17.62 21.11 28.51
N LYS A 2 -16.83 22.19 28.72
CA LYS A 2 -15.60 22.43 27.92
C LYS A 2 -14.52 21.33 28.05
N THR A 3 -14.37 20.75 29.24
CA THR A 3 -13.48 19.60 29.48
C THR A 3 -13.98 18.30 28.85
N LEU A 4 -15.28 18.18 28.57
CA LEU A 4 -15.89 16.94 28.07
C LEU A 4 -15.71 16.74 26.55
N LEU A 5 -15.55 17.85 25.80
CA LEU A 5 -15.34 17.82 24.35
C LEU A 5 -13.88 17.48 23.97
N LEU A 6 -12.91 17.97 24.75
CA LEU A 6 -11.49 17.64 24.58
C LEU A 6 -11.20 16.17 24.93
N SER A 7 -11.89 15.62 25.93
CA SER A 7 -11.84 14.18 26.23
C SER A 7 -12.41 13.33 25.09
N PHE A 8 -13.43 13.81 24.36
CA PHE A 8 -14.05 13.05 23.28
C PHE A 8 -13.15 12.92 22.04
N ILE A 9 -12.38 13.96 21.69
CA ILE A 9 -11.44 13.91 20.55
C ILE A 9 -10.22 13.02 20.86
N ALA A 10 -9.74 13.00 22.11
CA ALA A 10 -8.64 12.12 22.52
C ALA A 10 -9.04 10.63 22.61
N LEU A 11 -10.31 10.33 22.89
CA LEU A 11 -10.83 8.96 23.00
C LEU A 11 -11.17 8.32 21.65
N VAL A 12 -11.23 9.11 20.58
CA VAL A 12 -11.38 8.62 19.20
C VAL A 12 -9.99 8.40 18.58
N SER A 13 -9.10 7.78 19.35
CA SER A 13 -7.89 7.17 18.81
C SER A 13 -8.29 5.81 18.24
N PHE A 14 -9.01 5.80 17.12
CA PHE A 14 -9.21 4.56 16.38
C PHE A 14 -7.84 3.97 16.10
N GLY A 15 -7.66 2.67 16.37
CA GLY A 15 -6.45 1.97 15.96
C GLY A 15 -6.31 2.12 14.46
N ALA A 16 -5.40 3.00 14.02
CA ALA A 16 -4.97 3.05 12.64
C ALA A 16 -4.23 1.74 12.41
N ASN A 17 -4.93 0.76 11.86
CA ASN A 17 -4.29 -0.41 11.32
C ASN A 17 -3.59 0.09 10.06
N ALA A 18 -2.27 0.11 10.13
CA ALA A 18 -1.41 0.52 9.05
C ALA A 18 -0.74 -0.72 8.48
N PHE A 19 -0.58 -0.73 7.17
CA PHE A 19 0.31 -1.61 6.44
C PHE A 19 1.67 -1.66 7.13
N THR A 20 2.38 -2.77 6.97
CA THR A 20 3.75 -2.88 7.46
C THR A 20 4.73 -2.74 6.31
N LEU A 21 6.00 -2.50 6.64
CA LEU A 21 7.09 -2.41 5.67
C LEU A 21 8.08 -3.55 5.95
N ILE A 22 8.75 -4.04 4.90
CA ILE A 22 9.80 -5.08 5.06
C ILE A 22 11.04 -4.55 5.81
N SER A 23 11.22 -3.23 5.85
CA SER A 23 12.32 -2.57 6.55
C SER A 23 11.81 -1.32 7.29
N GLN A 24 12.60 -0.84 8.26
CA GLN A 24 12.26 0.37 9.02
C GLN A 24 12.34 1.64 8.17
N THR A 25 13.04 1.58 7.04
CA THR A 25 13.16 2.67 6.07
C THR A 25 12.28 2.41 4.86
N ALA A 26 11.63 3.45 4.35
CA ALA A 26 10.89 3.38 3.09
C ALA A 26 11.89 3.29 1.92
N GLU A 27 12.41 2.08 1.67
CA GLU A 27 13.26 1.80 0.54
C GLU A 27 12.41 1.68 -0.73
N THR A 28 12.74 2.46 -1.75
CA THR A 28 11.96 2.56 -2.99
C THR A 28 12.85 2.45 -4.21
N TYR A 29 12.29 1.95 -5.31
CA TYR A 29 12.94 1.99 -6.61
C TYR A 29 13.20 3.43 -7.07
N LYS A 30 14.34 3.65 -7.74
CA LYS A 30 14.73 4.95 -8.28
C LYS A 30 13.71 5.50 -9.25
N ASP A 31 13.34 4.66 -10.21
CA ASP A 31 12.48 4.97 -11.35
C ASP A 31 11.24 4.09 -11.21
N SER A 32 10.42 4.39 -10.20
CA SER A 32 9.27 3.56 -9.81
C SER A 32 8.21 3.42 -10.90
N ASN A 33 8.22 4.32 -11.88
CA ASN A 33 7.37 4.28 -13.07
C ASN A 33 7.84 3.28 -14.14
N GLU A 34 8.92 2.52 -13.92
CA GLU A 34 9.44 1.57 -14.90
C GLU A 34 10.18 0.39 -14.24
N ILE A 35 9.51 -0.34 -13.35
CA ILE A 35 10.09 -1.54 -12.75
C ILE A 35 9.93 -2.72 -13.72
N ILE A 36 11.03 -3.22 -14.29
CA ILE A 36 10.97 -4.25 -15.35
C ILE A 36 10.88 -5.65 -14.75
N ILE A 37 9.84 -6.42 -15.09
CA ILE A 37 9.71 -7.82 -14.69
C ILE A 37 10.37 -8.72 -15.73
N ASN A 38 11.39 -9.48 -15.31
CA ASN A 38 12.04 -10.53 -16.08
C ASN A 38 11.76 -11.90 -15.46
N VAL A 39 12.00 -12.96 -16.22
CA VAL A 39 11.86 -14.35 -15.76
C VAL A 39 13.12 -15.14 -16.05
N ALA A 40 13.52 -16.02 -15.12
CA ALA A 40 14.63 -16.95 -15.31
C ALA A 40 14.33 -17.96 -16.43
N SER A 41 15.33 -18.25 -17.26
CA SER A 41 15.17 -19.07 -18.48
C SER A 41 14.78 -20.53 -18.26
N ASP A 42 15.00 -21.05 -17.06
CA ASP A 42 14.67 -22.43 -16.70
C ASP A 42 13.19 -22.65 -16.36
N GLY A 43 12.38 -21.59 -16.24
CA GLY A 43 10.94 -21.69 -15.99
C GLY A 43 10.62 -22.51 -14.73
N CYS A 44 9.46 -23.17 -14.70
CA CYS A 44 9.05 -24.07 -13.62
C CYS A 44 8.94 -25.50 -14.16
N SER A 45 9.64 -26.47 -13.55
CA SER A 45 9.63 -27.86 -14.04
C SER A 45 8.26 -28.53 -13.92
N THR A 46 7.46 -28.12 -12.92
CA THR A 46 6.11 -28.64 -12.65
C THR A 46 5.00 -27.66 -12.97
N GLY A 47 5.33 -26.55 -13.64
CA GLY A 47 4.45 -25.40 -13.81
C GLY A 47 4.56 -24.77 -15.21
N PRO A 48 4.33 -23.45 -15.32
CA PRO A 48 4.39 -22.74 -16.59
C PRO A 48 5.82 -22.69 -17.18
N SER A 49 5.91 -22.54 -18.50
CA SER A 49 7.19 -22.14 -19.14
C SER A 49 7.63 -20.76 -18.66
N ALA A 50 8.87 -20.37 -18.94
CA ALA A 50 9.37 -19.04 -18.59
C ALA A 50 8.51 -17.90 -19.17
N GLU A 51 8.05 -18.04 -20.42
CA GLU A 51 7.18 -17.06 -21.08
C GLU A 51 5.78 -17.03 -20.47
N ALA A 52 5.21 -18.20 -20.17
CA ALA A 52 3.91 -18.27 -19.51
C ALA A 52 3.98 -17.73 -18.06
N LEU A 53 5.10 -17.91 -17.37
CA LEU A 53 5.32 -17.32 -16.05
C LEU A 53 5.46 -15.79 -16.14
N LEU A 54 6.09 -15.28 -17.19
CA LEU A 54 6.19 -13.84 -17.44
C LEU A 54 4.81 -13.22 -17.70
N ASP A 55 4.00 -13.85 -18.55
CA ASP A 55 2.61 -13.45 -18.82
C ASP A 55 1.78 -13.43 -17.53
N LEU A 56 1.85 -14.49 -16.73
CA LEU A 56 1.15 -14.57 -15.43
C LEU A 56 1.57 -13.47 -14.46
N ALA A 57 2.87 -13.19 -14.38
CA ALA A 57 3.40 -12.13 -13.52
C ALA A 57 2.96 -10.74 -13.96
N MET A 58 2.95 -10.49 -15.28
CA MET A 58 2.47 -9.22 -15.82
C MET A 58 0.97 -9.02 -15.58
N LYS A 59 0.14 -10.04 -15.80
CA LYS A 59 -1.29 -9.99 -15.46
C LYS A 59 -1.50 -9.70 -13.96
N ALA A 60 -0.71 -10.32 -13.09
CA ALA A 60 -0.77 -10.07 -11.65
C ALA A 60 -0.38 -8.61 -11.32
N ALA A 61 0.71 -8.12 -11.90
CA ALA A 61 1.14 -6.74 -11.68
C ALA A 61 0.10 -5.72 -12.18
N GLU A 62 -0.50 -5.97 -13.34
CA GLU A 62 -1.54 -5.13 -13.93
C GLU A 62 -2.83 -5.09 -13.12
N ALA A 63 -3.31 -6.26 -12.69
CA ALA A 63 -4.56 -6.37 -11.93
C ALA A 63 -4.47 -5.71 -10.55
N TYR A 64 -3.30 -5.80 -9.89
CA TYR A 64 -3.15 -5.38 -8.50
C TYR A 64 -2.35 -4.07 -8.35
N TRP A 65 -1.07 -4.05 -8.71
CA TRP A 65 -0.20 -2.93 -8.34
C TRP A 65 -0.26 -1.75 -9.31
N ASN A 66 -0.31 -2.01 -10.61
CA ASN A 66 -0.45 -0.95 -11.62
C ASN A 66 -1.86 -0.31 -11.60
N SER A 67 -2.83 -0.92 -10.91
CA SER A 67 -4.18 -0.36 -10.75
C SER A 67 -4.31 0.62 -9.57
N VAL A 68 -3.24 0.81 -8.77
CA VAL A 68 -3.24 1.77 -7.66
C VAL A 68 -2.98 3.18 -8.18
N GLU A 69 -4.05 3.90 -8.53
CA GLU A 69 -3.99 5.26 -9.11
C GLU A 69 -3.25 6.30 -8.24
N THR A 70 -3.23 6.09 -6.93
CA THR A 70 -2.56 6.97 -5.97
C THR A 70 -1.06 6.67 -5.82
N ALA A 71 -0.58 5.59 -6.45
CA ALA A 71 0.82 5.20 -6.41
C ALA A 71 1.50 5.41 -7.78
N ASN A 72 2.68 6.06 -7.78
CA ASN A 72 3.56 6.19 -8.94
C ASN A 72 4.41 4.91 -9.12
N ILE A 73 3.75 3.77 -9.25
CA ILE A 73 4.38 2.49 -9.58
C ILE A 73 3.87 1.99 -10.91
N GLN A 74 4.79 1.48 -11.72
CA GLN A 74 4.42 0.78 -12.94
C GLN A 74 5.41 -0.33 -13.20
N PHE A 75 4.93 -1.57 -13.08
CA PHE A 75 5.62 -2.73 -13.61
C PHE A 75 5.46 -2.78 -15.11
N LYS A 76 6.55 -3.07 -15.82
CA LYS A 76 6.56 -3.28 -17.26
C LYS A 76 7.12 -4.64 -17.61
N GLU A 77 6.63 -5.19 -18.71
CA GLU A 77 7.11 -6.45 -19.24
C GLU A 77 8.57 -6.32 -19.67
N GLY A 78 9.39 -7.26 -19.19
CA GLY A 78 10.78 -7.41 -19.59
C GLY A 78 10.93 -8.57 -20.56
N LYS A 79 11.79 -9.52 -20.21
CA LYS A 79 12.09 -10.69 -21.04
C LYS A 79 12.46 -11.90 -20.20
N VAL A 80 12.54 -13.04 -20.86
CA VAL A 80 13.24 -14.20 -20.33
C VAL A 80 14.74 -13.92 -20.36
N VAL A 81 15.41 -14.07 -19.22
CA VAL A 81 16.84 -13.80 -19.04
C VAL A 81 17.61 -15.09 -18.77
N ALA A 82 18.88 -15.11 -19.18
CA ALA A 82 19.80 -16.22 -18.95
C ALA A 82 20.25 -16.28 -17.48
N ALA A 83 19.32 -16.65 -16.62
CA ALA A 83 19.49 -16.92 -15.19
C ALA A 83 18.82 -18.26 -14.86
N THR A 84 19.20 -18.84 -13.72
CA THR A 84 18.71 -20.14 -13.25
C THR A 84 18.19 -20.01 -11.83
N ALA A 85 16.92 -20.35 -11.63
CA ALA A 85 16.29 -20.39 -10.30
C ALA A 85 16.30 -21.80 -9.70
N ALA A 86 16.32 -22.84 -10.54
CA ALA A 86 16.18 -24.23 -10.16
C ALA A 86 17.26 -24.65 -9.15
N GLY A 87 16.81 -25.13 -7.98
CA GLY A 87 17.69 -25.61 -6.90
C GLY A 87 18.30 -24.49 -6.04
N GLN A 88 18.10 -23.23 -6.39
CA GLN A 88 18.55 -22.10 -5.57
C GLN A 88 17.60 -21.87 -4.39
N ASP A 89 18.13 -21.46 -3.25
CA ASP A 89 17.33 -20.82 -2.21
C ASP A 89 17.09 -19.33 -2.56
N PHE A 90 16.23 -18.67 -1.80
CA PHE A 90 15.90 -17.26 -2.05
C PHE A 90 17.11 -16.33 -1.92
N SER A 91 18.05 -16.61 -1.00
CA SER A 91 19.22 -15.76 -0.79
C SER A 91 20.14 -15.77 -2.01
N ASN A 92 20.40 -16.94 -2.58
CA ASN A 92 21.23 -17.08 -3.78
C ASN A 92 20.51 -16.49 -5.01
N PHE A 93 19.19 -16.63 -5.10
CA PHE A 93 18.43 -16.07 -6.22
C PHE A 93 18.37 -14.54 -6.22
N VAL A 94 18.44 -13.90 -5.04
CA VAL A 94 18.59 -12.44 -4.93
C VAL A 94 19.92 -11.97 -5.54
N ASP A 95 20.98 -12.77 -5.51
CA ASP A 95 22.25 -12.43 -6.17
C ASP A 95 22.14 -12.51 -7.70
N GLU A 96 21.33 -13.41 -8.25
CA GLU A 96 21.00 -13.44 -9.69
C GLU A 96 20.23 -12.17 -10.10
N ALA A 97 19.27 -11.74 -9.29
CA ALA A 97 18.51 -10.50 -9.53
C ALA A 97 19.43 -9.27 -9.66
N ARG A 98 20.50 -9.23 -8.84
CA ARG A 98 21.51 -8.17 -8.91
C ARG A 98 22.23 -8.14 -10.27
N GLN A 99 22.48 -9.30 -10.87
CA GLN A 99 23.15 -9.41 -12.17
C GLN A 99 22.24 -8.98 -13.33
N VAL A 100 20.92 -9.17 -13.20
CA VAL A 100 19.93 -8.69 -14.19
C VAL A 100 19.92 -7.16 -14.27
N GLY A 101 19.99 -6.50 -13.11
CA GLY A 101 20.21 -5.06 -13.02
C GLY A 101 19.28 -4.34 -12.05
N ILE A 102 19.59 -3.07 -11.80
CA ILE A 102 18.75 -2.19 -10.98
C ILE A 102 17.43 -1.87 -11.68
N ASN A 103 16.40 -1.55 -10.91
CA ASN A 103 15.06 -1.27 -11.40
C ASN A 103 14.43 -2.45 -12.16
N THR A 104 14.86 -3.66 -11.83
CA THR A 104 14.32 -4.90 -12.38
C THR A 104 13.88 -5.85 -11.27
N VAL A 105 12.99 -6.76 -11.62
CA VAL A 105 12.58 -7.92 -10.83
C VAL A 105 12.88 -9.15 -11.66
N ILE A 106 13.45 -10.19 -11.06
CA ILE A 106 13.51 -11.51 -11.68
C ILE A 106 12.58 -12.47 -10.94
N ILE A 107 11.81 -13.24 -11.69
CA ILE A 107 10.92 -14.27 -11.17
C ILE A 107 11.44 -15.63 -11.64
N GLY A 108 11.41 -16.63 -10.75
CA GLY A 108 11.84 -17.97 -11.07
C GLY A 108 11.19 -19.02 -10.19
N CYS A 109 11.52 -20.28 -10.43
CA CYS A 109 10.97 -21.43 -9.72
C CYS A 109 12.08 -22.28 -9.10
N SER A 110 11.88 -22.73 -7.86
CA SER A 110 12.83 -23.61 -7.19
C SER A 110 12.16 -24.65 -6.30
N THR A 111 12.78 -25.82 -6.22
CA THR A 111 12.43 -26.88 -5.27
C THR A 111 13.08 -26.67 -3.90
N ASN A 112 14.11 -25.82 -3.80
CA ASN A 112 14.87 -25.53 -2.58
C ASN A 112 14.25 -24.36 -1.80
N MET A 113 12.98 -24.50 -1.43
CA MET A 113 12.23 -23.52 -0.67
C MET A 113 11.62 -24.14 0.59
N SER A 114 11.27 -23.30 1.58
CA SER A 114 10.59 -23.75 2.79
C SER A 114 9.37 -24.63 2.47
N ALA A 115 9.12 -25.63 3.32
CA ALA A 115 7.99 -26.55 3.16
C ALA A 115 6.64 -25.81 3.16
N THR A 116 6.53 -24.69 3.89
CA THR A 116 5.28 -23.98 4.14
C THR A 116 5.00 -22.81 3.20
N ALA A 117 6.00 -22.35 2.43
CA ALA A 117 5.84 -21.20 1.53
C ALA A 117 5.40 -21.65 0.13
N ALA A 118 4.47 -20.92 -0.48
CA ALA A 118 4.10 -21.08 -1.89
C ALA A 118 5.05 -20.31 -2.82
N ALA A 119 5.53 -19.16 -2.35
CA ALA A 119 6.52 -18.32 -2.98
C ALA A 119 7.22 -17.47 -1.90
N VAL A 120 8.30 -16.79 -2.28
CA VAL A 120 8.97 -15.77 -1.47
C VAL A 120 9.43 -14.64 -2.39
N GLY A 121 9.09 -13.42 -2.04
CA GLY A 121 9.47 -12.19 -2.73
C GLY A 121 10.24 -11.25 -1.82
N GLY A 122 11.02 -10.36 -2.44
CA GLY A 122 11.78 -9.36 -1.73
C GLY A 122 12.69 -8.58 -2.66
N SER A 123 13.38 -7.58 -2.10
CA SER A 123 14.28 -6.73 -2.86
C SER A 123 15.62 -6.54 -2.16
N GLY A 124 16.67 -6.42 -2.97
CA GLY A 124 18.03 -6.12 -2.55
C GLY A 124 18.54 -4.80 -3.15
N GLY A 125 19.75 -4.40 -2.75
CA GLY A 125 20.37 -3.13 -3.13
C GLY A 125 20.29 -2.06 -2.04
N ALA A 126 20.92 -0.92 -2.27
CA ALA A 126 20.96 0.19 -1.33
C ALA A 126 20.35 1.45 -1.96
N ASP A 127 19.78 2.30 -1.11
CA ASP A 127 19.09 3.52 -1.51
C ASP A 127 18.04 3.23 -2.60
N LYS A 128 18.19 3.87 -3.76
CA LYS A 128 17.30 3.75 -4.91
C LYS A 128 17.78 2.73 -5.95
N ALA A 129 18.98 2.19 -5.79
CA ALA A 129 19.57 1.19 -6.69
C ALA A 129 19.08 -0.22 -6.32
N ARG A 130 17.76 -0.42 -6.41
CA ARG A 130 17.06 -1.62 -5.96
C ARG A 130 16.88 -2.62 -7.09
N TYR A 131 16.85 -3.90 -6.74
CA TYR A 131 16.48 -5.03 -7.62
C TYR A 131 15.62 -6.01 -6.83
N GLY A 132 14.69 -6.69 -7.51
CA GLY A 132 13.70 -7.58 -6.90
C GLY A 132 13.91 -9.02 -7.31
N ALA A 133 13.56 -9.94 -6.42
CA ALA A 133 13.49 -11.36 -6.72
C ALA A 133 12.16 -11.92 -6.22
N VAL A 134 11.53 -12.77 -7.02
CA VAL A 134 10.40 -13.61 -6.60
C VAL A 134 10.73 -15.06 -6.94
N LEU A 135 10.77 -15.91 -5.93
CA LEU A 135 11.01 -17.34 -6.10
C LEU A 135 9.73 -18.10 -5.78
N MET A 136 9.14 -18.72 -6.79
CA MET A 136 7.97 -19.58 -6.67
C MET A 136 8.41 -21.00 -6.32
N LYS A 137 7.64 -21.68 -5.46
CA LYS A 137 7.93 -23.07 -5.14
C LYS A 137 7.54 -23.96 -6.32
N ASP A 138 8.51 -24.70 -6.84
CA ASP A 138 8.33 -25.58 -8.00
C ASP A 138 7.72 -26.92 -7.59
N VAL A 139 6.42 -26.89 -7.33
CA VAL A 139 5.60 -28.08 -7.05
C VAL A 139 4.26 -27.95 -7.77
N ALA A 140 3.78 -29.04 -8.39
CA ALA A 140 2.55 -29.03 -9.19
C ALA A 140 1.32 -28.50 -8.42
N VAL A 141 1.25 -28.77 -7.11
CA VAL A 141 0.16 -28.27 -6.23
C VAL A 141 0.13 -26.76 -6.09
N ASN A 142 1.22 -26.05 -6.43
CA ASN A 142 1.27 -24.59 -6.42
C ASN A 142 0.54 -24.01 -7.64
N PHE A 143 0.79 -24.61 -8.81
CA PHE A 143 0.25 -24.13 -10.10
C PHE A 143 -1.14 -24.71 -10.44
N ASN A 144 -1.52 -25.86 -9.87
CA ASN A 144 -2.83 -26.47 -10.07
C ASN A 144 -3.98 -25.81 -9.28
N ARG A 145 -3.71 -24.66 -8.62
CA ARG A 145 -4.71 -23.91 -7.84
C ARG A 145 -5.60 -23.01 -8.70
N GLY A 146 -5.28 -22.89 -9.99
CA GLY A 146 -5.93 -21.95 -10.91
C GLY A 146 -5.11 -20.68 -11.12
N GLU A 147 -5.33 -20.05 -12.27
CA GLU A 147 -4.60 -18.86 -12.70
C GLU A 147 -4.77 -17.69 -11.71
N GLU A 148 -6.00 -17.40 -11.27
CA GLU A 148 -6.27 -16.29 -10.33
C GLU A 148 -5.54 -16.43 -8.99
N ILE A 149 -5.45 -17.65 -8.44
CA ILE A 149 -4.72 -17.91 -7.20
C ILE A 149 -3.22 -17.73 -7.41
N THR A 150 -2.70 -18.19 -8.55
CA THR A 150 -1.29 -18.01 -8.91
C THR A 150 -0.95 -16.54 -9.08
N MET A 151 -1.83 -15.77 -9.73
CA MET A 151 -1.70 -14.31 -9.86
C MET A 151 -1.74 -13.62 -8.50
N ALA A 152 -2.63 -14.00 -7.59
CA ALA A 152 -2.69 -13.42 -6.24
C ALA A 152 -1.40 -13.70 -5.45
N ILE A 153 -0.83 -14.91 -5.55
CA ILE A 153 0.46 -15.24 -4.93
C ILE A 153 1.57 -14.37 -5.53
N LEU A 154 1.67 -14.28 -6.86
CA LEU A 154 2.66 -13.42 -7.52
C LEU A 154 2.49 -11.95 -7.13
N ALA A 155 1.25 -11.46 -7.06
CA ALA A 155 0.97 -10.10 -6.61
C ALA A 155 1.39 -9.87 -5.15
N HIS A 156 1.12 -10.81 -4.24
CA HIS A 156 1.59 -10.74 -2.86
C HIS A 156 3.12 -10.59 -2.79
N GLU A 157 3.85 -11.45 -3.51
CA GLU A 157 5.31 -11.40 -3.53
C GLU A 157 5.84 -10.12 -4.20
N LEU A 158 5.18 -9.62 -5.25
CA LEU A 158 5.50 -8.31 -5.83
C LEU A 158 5.29 -7.17 -4.83
N GLY A 159 4.34 -7.29 -3.90
CA GLY A 159 4.18 -6.36 -2.78
C GLY A 159 5.41 -6.32 -1.87
N HIS A 160 5.98 -7.49 -1.54
CA HIS A 160 7.26 -7.57 -0.84
C HIS A 160 8.41 -6.96 -1.64
N VAL A 161 8.46 -7.21 -2.95
CA VAL A 161 9.45 -6.58 -3.84
C VAL A 161 9.36 -5.05 -3.79
N LEU A 162 8.15 -4.49 -3.74
CA LEU A 162 7.90 -3.05 -3.61
C LEU A 162 8.28 -2.48 -2.24
N GLY A 163 8.41 -3.31 -1.21
CA GLY A 163 8.78 -2.90 0.16
C GLY A 163 7.69 -3.09 1.21
N LEU A 164 6.54 -3.64 0.85
CA LEU A 164 5.42 -3.89 1.77
C LEU A 164 5.69 -5.15 2.60
N GLY A 165 5.49 -5.06 3.91
CA GLY A 165 5.47 -6.23 4.80
C GLY A 165 4.08 -6.86 4.88
N HIS A 166 3.93 -7.90 5.70
CA HIS A 166 2.64 -8.54 5.89
C HIS A 166 1.61 -7.60 6.57
N SER A 167 0.38 -7.60 6.08
CA SER A 167 -0.75 -6.98 6.75
C SER A 167 -1.26 -7.86 7.90
N ARG A 168 -1.94 -7.23 8.87
CA ARG A 168 -2.71 -7.91 9.92
C ARG A 168 -4.18 -8.09 9.54
N HIS A 169 -4.59 -7.55 8.39
CA HIS A 169 -5.95 -7.66 7.90
C HIS A 169 -6.11 -8.92 7.06
N GLY A 170 -6.87 -9.90 7.56
CA GLY A 170 -7.09 -11.18 6.87
C GLY A 170 -7.74 -11.09 5.46
N LEU A 171 -8.19 -9.91 5.04
CA LEU A 171 -8.69 -9.66 3.69
C LEU A 171 -7.69 -8.92 2.79
N ALA A 172 -6.58 -8.41 3.34
CA ALA A 172 -5.54 -7.74 2.58
C ALA A 172 -4.79 -8.76 1.72
N LEU A 173 -4.34 -8.32 0.54
CA LEU A 173 -3.49 -9.15 -0.30
C LEU A 173 -2.21 -9.50 0.45
N MET A 174 -1.66 -8.56 1.21
CA MET A 174 -0.44 -8.74 2.00
C MET A 174 -0.65 -9.54 3.30
N ASP A 175 -1.79 -10.17 3.56
CA ASP A 175 -1.97 -11.01 4.76
C ASP A 175 -1.12 -12.30 4.69
N SER A 176 -0.43 -12.63 5.77
CA SER A 176 0.47 -13.80 5.83
C SER A 176 -0.24 -15.16 5.79
N SER A 177 -1.56 -15.20 6.00
CA SER A 177 -2.36 -16.43 6.05
C SER A 177 -3.01 -16.77 4.71
N GLY A 178 -2.62 -16.07 3.63
CA GLY A 178 -3.24 -16.22 2.30
C GLY A 178 -4.51 -15.41 2.14
N GLY A 179 -4.61 -14.24 2.80
CA GLY A 179 -5.71 -13.31 2.59
C GLY A 179 -5.83 -12.84 1.15
N ALA A 180 -7.04 -12.39 0.78
CA ALA A 180 -7.45 -11.98 -0.57
C ALA A 180 -7.14 -12.94 -1.74
N VAL A 181 -6.70 -14.18 -1.49
CA VAL A 181 -6.55 -15.21 -2.53
C VAL A 181 -7.92 -15.44 -3.20
N GLY A 182 -8.02 -15.07 -4.48
CA GLY A 182 -9.28 -15.11 -5.26
C GLY A 182 -10.12 -13.82 -5.21
N LEU A 183 -9.68 -12.79 -4.49
CA LEU A 183 -10.22 -11.44 -4.61
C LEU A 183 -9.31 -10.65 -5.56
N ASN A 184 -9.79 -10.39 -6.79
CA ASN A 184 -9.11 -9.58 -7.79
C ASN A 184 -9.07 -8.07 -7.42
N LYS A 185 -8.89 -7.75 -6.13
CA LYS A 185 -8.93 -6.39 -5.58
C LYS A 185 -8.00 -6.28 -4.38
N LEU A 186 -7.15 -5.25 -4.41
CA LEU A 186 -6.42 -4.78 -3.24
C LEU A 186 -7.38 -4.24 -2.17
N THR A 187 -7.03 -4.38 -0.91
CA THR A 187 -7.72 -3.66 0.17
C THR A 187 -7.23 -2.23 0.29
N GLN A 188 -7.86 -1.45 1.16
CA GLN A 188 -7.37 -0.09 1.42
C GLN A 188 -5.98 -0.11 2.06
N ASP A 189 -5.68 -1.09 2.92
CA ASP A 189 -4.38 -1.24 3.57
C ASP A 189 -3.25 -1.43 2.55
N ASP A 190 -3.46 -2.30 1.57
CA ASP A 190 -2.48 -2.55 0.50
C ASP A 190 -2.27 -1.28 -0.37
N ARG A 191 -3.37 -0.58 -0.72
CA ARG A 191 -3.31 0.66 -1.51
C ARG A 191 -2.60 1.79 -0.76
N ASP A 192 -2.88 1.94 0.54
CA ASP A 192 -2.26 2.95 1.38
C ASP A 192 -0.76 2.70 1.52
N GLY A 193 -0.35 1.43 1.65
CA GLY A 193 1.06 1.04 1.67
C GLY A 193 1.78 1.36 0.36
N ALA A 194 1.19 0.98 -0.77
CA ALA A 194 1.74 1.29 -2.09
C ALA A 194 1.86 2.81 -2.31
N THR A 195 0.82 3.57 -1.92
CA THR A 195 0.78 5.03 -2.01
C THR A 195 1.81 5.69 -1.10
N TYR A 196 2.02 5.15 0.10
CA TYR A 196 3.01 5.65 1.04
C TYR A 196 4.43 5.51 0.50
N LEU A 197 4.76 4.33 -0.06
CA LEU A 197 6.07 4.07 -0.64
C LEU A 197 6.29 4.85 -1.94
N TYR A 198 5.25 4.96 -2.76
CA TYR A 198 5.37 5.51 -4.11
C TYR A 198 4.25 6.53 -4.39
N PRO A 199 4.20 7.69 -3.74
CA PRO A 199 3.09 8.62 -3.94
C PRO A 199 3.03 9.16 -5.38
N TYR A 200 1.83 9.17 -5.96
CA TYR A 200 1.56 9.86 -7.23
C TYR A 200 1.55 11.39 -7.00
N GLY A 201 2.68 12.04 -7.30
CA GLY A 201 2.86 13.49 -7.14
C GLY A 201 3.87 13.86 -6.05
N LYS A 202 4.43 15.07 -6.16
CA LYS A 202 5.38 15.60 -5.15
C LYS A 202 4.64 15.80 -3.82
N SER A 203 5.01 14.98 -2.84
CA SER A 203 4.61 15.04 -1.42
C SER A 203 3.13 14.79 -1.11
N PRO A 204 2.82 14.14 0.04
CA PRO A 204 1.47 13.97 0.58
C PRO A 204 0.93 15.31 1.11
N SER A 205 0.81 16.27 0.21
CA SER A 205 0.18 17.56 0.42
C SER A 205 -1.35 17.46 0.26
N GLY A 206 -1.88 16.32 -0.19
CA GLY A 206 -3.18 16.27 -0.88
C GLY A 206 -4.45 16.17 -0.05
N CYS A 207 -4.44 15.61 1.17
CA CYS A 207 -5.67 15.45 1.97
C CYS A 207 -5.74 16.40 3.19
N PHE A 208 -4.64 17.09 3.51
CA PHE A 208 -4.61 18.16 4.51
C PHE A 208 -4.46 19.58 3.93
N ASN A 209 -4.15 19.75 2.64
CA ASN A 209 -4.06 21.11 2.06
C ASN A 209 -5.40 21.73 1.67
N SER A 210 -6.52 21.01 1.58
CA SER A 210 -7.82 21.68 1.36
C SER A 210 -8.30 22.47 2.59
N LEU A 211 -7.71 22.21 3.76
CA LEU A 211 -7.95 22.98 4.99
C LEU A 211 -6.80 23.97 5.32
N LEU A 212 -5.68 23.96 4.59
CA LEU A 212 -4.50 24.80 4.82
C LEU A 212 -3.68 25.11 3.54
N SER A 213 -4.32 25.44 2.40
CA SER A 213 -3.57 25.81 1.19
C SER A 213 -2.93 27.19 1.37
N ILE A 214 -1.63 27.20 1.67
CA ILE A 214 -0.72 28.32 1.45
C ILE A 214 -0.20 28.16 0.03
N ASP A 215 -0.55 29.10 -0.84
CA ASP A 215 0.03 29.20 -2.18
C ASP A 215 1.50 29.68 -2.13
N ASP A 216 2.29 28.99 -2.94
CA ASP A 216 3.54 29.37 -3.62
C ASP A 216 4.75 29.92 -2.83
N ILE A 217 5.84 29.14 -2.88
CA ILE A 217 7.14 29.33 -2.20
C ILE A 217 8.04 30.38 -2.88
N SER A 218 7.54 31.15 -3.83
CA SER A 218 8.32 32.17 -4.53
C SER A 218 8.27 33.57 -3.89
N ARG A 219 7.64 33.75 -2.72
CA ARG A 219 7.70 35.00 -1.93
C ARG A 219 8.17 34.75 -0.48
N PRO A 220 9.16 35.52 0.03
CA PRO A 220 9.50 35.49 1.44
C PRO A 220 8.42 36.25 2.21
N SER A 221 7.35 35.57 2.61
CA SER A 221 6.37 36.10 3.57
C SER A 221 6.51 35.41 4.93
N ASP A 222 6.30 36.20 5.98
CA ASP A 222 6.35 35.84 7.41
C ASP A 222 5.43 34.65 7.76
N LYS A 223 5.92 33.41 7.55
CA LYS A 223 5.20 32.15 7.77
C LYS A 223 4.62 31.92 9.18
N LYS A 224 4.98 32.75 10.17
CA LYS A 224 4.44 32.63 11.54
C LYS A 224 3.01 33.15 11.67
N LYS A 225 2.58 34.08 10.81
CA LYS A 225 1.26 34.70 10.92
C LYS A 225 0.16 33.80 10.36
N ASP A 226 0.44 33.08 9.27
CA ASP A 226 -0.55 32.25 8.57
C ASP A 226 -1.03 31.05 9.41
N PHE A 227 -0.11 30.41 10.15
CA PHE A 227 -0.45 29.37 11.11
C PHE A 227 -1.34 29.87 12.26
N LEU A 228 -1.05 31.07 12.78
CA LEU A 228 -1.85 31.66 13.84
C LEU A 228 -3.27 32.01 13.35
N TYR A 229 -3.42 32.47 12.10
CA TYR A 229 -4.72 32.78 11.53
C TYR A 229 -5.59 31.53 11.31
N SER A 230 -5.03 30.44 10.79
CA SER A 230 -5.80 29.20 10.60
C SER A 230 -6.23 28.58 11.94
N MET A 231 -5.35 28.64 12.95
CA MET A 231 -5.69 28.22 14.31
C MET A 231 -6.81 29.10 14.90
N LEU A 232 -6.77 30.41 14.68
CA LEU A 232 -7.81 31.34 15.14
C LEU A 232 -9.16 31.08 14.47
N ILE A 233 -9.17 30.83 13.15
CA ILE A 233 -10.40 30.49 12.40
C ILE A 233 -11.00 29.19 12.92
N GLY A 234 -10.18 28.16 13.15
CA GLY A 234 -10.62 26.91 13.78
C GLY A 234 -11.24 27.13 15.16
N PHE A 235 -10.62 27.97 15.99
CA PHE A 235 -11.16 28.34 17.31
C PHE A 235 -12.47 29.13 17.21
N ILE A 236 -12.59 30.07 16.27
CA ILE A 236 -13.82 30.84 16.04
C ILE A 236 -14.96 29.91 15.62
N LEU A 237 -14.71 28.98 14.69
CA LEU A 237 -15.69 27.98 14.24
C LEU A 237 -16.19 27.09 15.40
N LEU A 238 -15.28 26.66 16.28
CA LEU A 238 -15.66 25.88 17.47
C LEU A 238 -16.51 26.71 18.45
N ILE A 239 -16.20 28.00 18.63
CA ILE A 239 -16.96 28.91 19.49
C ILE A 239 -18.35 29.18 18.90
N THR A 240 -18.45 29.48 17.60
CA THR A 240 -19.73 29.73 16.94
C THR A 240 -20.62 28.50 16.94
N MET A 241 -20.07 27.31 16.66
CA MET A 241 -20.82 26.06 16.73
C MET A 241 -21.39 25.82 18.15
N LYS A 242 -20.60 26.08 19.19
CA LYS A 242 -21.08 26.01 20.57
C LYS A 242 -22.24 26.99 20.84
N TYR A 243 -22.13 28.23 20.37
CA TYR A 243 -23.18 29.24 20.55
C TYR A 243 -24.48 28.84 19.81
N LEU A 244 -24.37 28.32 18.59
CA LEU A 244 -25.52 27.84 17.82
C LEU A 244 -26.23 26.68 18.54
N VAL A 245 -25.48 25.73 19.09
CA VAL A 245 -26.06 24.63 19.90
C VAL A 245 -26.77 25.17 21.14
N GLN A 246 -26.19 26.15 21.84
CA GLN A 246 -26.82 26.77 23.01
C GLN A 246 -28.11 27.52 22.64
N LEU A 247 -28.11 28.27 21.53
CA LEU A 247 -29.30 28.94 21.00
C LEU A 247 -30.38 27.94 20.64
N PHE A 248 -30.03 26.85 19.96
CA PHE A 248 -30.94 25.77 19.61
C PHE A 248 -31.62 25.17 20.85
N PHE A 249 -30.84 24.82 21.89
CA PHE A 249 -31.42 24.30 23.14
C PHE A 249 -32.25 25.34 23.90
N SER A 250 -31.84 26.61 23.90
CA SER A 250 -32.62 27.68 24.54
C SER A 250 -33.95 27.92 23.82
N TYR A 251 -33.95 27.88 22.49
CA TYR A 251 -35.15 27.96 21.66
C TYR A 251 -36.11 26.80 21.98
N TYR A 252 -35.60 25.56 22.01
CA TYR A 252 -36.39 24.39 22.38
C TYR A 252 -36.92 24.43 23.81
N ARG A 253 -36.15 24.95 24.77
CA ARG A 253 -36.62 25.08 26.15
C ARG A 253 -37.77 26.10 26.28
N ASN A 254 -37.71 27.19 25.54
CA ASN A 254 -38.70 28.26 25.63
C ASN A 254 -39.97 27.97 24.80
N HIS A 255 -39.88 27.18 23.73
CA HIS A 255 -41.02 26.88 22.86
C HIS A 255 -41.50 25.41 22.91
N GLY A 256 -40.69 24.48 23.42
CA GLY A 256 -41.05 23.06 23.56
C GLY A 256 -42.00 22.74 24.71
N ILE A 257 -42.30 23.72 25.59
CA ILE A 257 -43.28 23.56 26.68
C ILE A 257 -44.73 23.56 26.14
N LEU A 258 -44.96 23.96 24.88
CA LEU A 258 -46.31 24.00 24.30
C LEU A 258 -46.90 22.65 23.90
N MET A 259 -46.12 21.55 23.90
CA MET A 259 -46.62 20.21 23.50
C MET A 259 -47.13 19.33 24.66
N ARG A 260 -47.11 19.79 25.92
CA ARG A 260 -47.54 18.98 27.09
C ARG A 260 -48.93 19.29 27.66
N LYS A 261 -49.77 20.09 26.99
CA LYS A 261 -51.10 20.48 27.52
C LYS A 261 -52.31 20.00 26.70
N ALA A 262 -52.17 18.97 25.86
CA ALA A 262 -53.28 18.47 25.01
C ALA A 262 -53.86 17.10 25.42
N HIS A 263 -53.60 16.61 26.63
CA HIS A 263 -54.28 15.43 27.18
C HIS A 263 -54.61 15.63 28.67
N SER A 264 -55.72 16.33 28.92
CA SER A 264 -56.54 16.21 30.13
C SER A 264 -57.97 16.58 29.78
#